data_AF-A0ABC9PXL8-F1
#
_entry.id   AF-A0ABC9PXL8-F1
#
_cell.length_a   1.000
_cell.length_b   1.000
_cell.length_c   1.000
_cell.angle_alpha   90.00
_cell.angle_beta   90.00
_cell.angle_gamma   90.00
#
_symmetry.space_group_name_H-M   'P 1'
#
loop_
_entity.id
_entity.type
_entity.pdbx_description
1 polymer ?
#
loop_
_entity_poly.entity_id
_entity_poly.type
_entity_poly.pdbx_seq_one_letter_code
_entity_poly.pdbx_strand_id
1 'polypeptide(L)'
;MLCESKVINKNPKYRVIKYGDEYLMIDLVSTWLTLFLSMINWFIPKKYVKISREEFESLNIVKPVKNKVFWLVAGSTILFGVTFRKYIPSLNIQLEKNMVIVICCAIFLGVLILFLFLNRKLRLEIYNNNSSKGKIILFPSLKNFCFTIFYYFLFGGLSIMALSMLLTLNPQNIIGFIGWLVMTAGFFLLNMSSIIDKKIYVLSKTNTVEK
;
A
#
# COMPACT_ATOMS: atom_id res chain seq x y z
N MET A 1 6.23 -9.61 21.96
CA MET A 1 7.57 -9.01 22.10
C MET A 1 7.67 -7.77 21.23
N LEU A 2 8.28 -6.68 21.72
CA LEU A 2 8.54 -5.48 20.91
C LEU A 2 9.81 -5.70 20.08
N CYS A 3 9.73 -5.58 18.76
CA CYS A 3 10.82 -5.86 17.83
C CYS A 3 11.08 -4.66 16.90
N GLU A 4 12.31 -4.55 16.41
CA GLU A 4 12.62 -3.57 15.38
C GLU A 4 12.15 -4.07 14.01
N SER A 5 11.45 -3.22 13.27
CA SER A 5 11.12 -3.44 11.86
C SER A 5 11.98 -2.53 10.99
N LYS A 6 12.56 -3.11 9.95
CA LYS A 6 13.41 -2.43 8.97
C LYS A 6 12.73 -2.46 7.61
N VAL A 7 12.76 -1.29 6.95
CA VAL A 7 12.24 -1.10 5.59
C VAL A 7 13.34 -1.54 4.62
N ILE A 8 12.99 -2.32 3.59
CA ILE A 8 13.91 -2.59 2.48
C ILE A 8 13.82 -1.45 1.46
N ASN A 9 14.95 -0.99 0.96
CA ASN A 9 14.99 0.15 0.04
C ASN A 9 14.14 -0.11 -1.21
N LYS A 10 13.29 0.86 -1.58
CA LYS A 10 12.37 0.81 -2.74
C LYS A 10 11.46 -0.43 -2.80
N ASN A 11 11.33 -1.18 -1.70
CA ASN A 11 10.53 -2.41 -1.68
C ASN A 11 9.50 -2.38 -0.55
N PRO A 12 8.27 -1.88 -0.83
CA PRO A 12 7.21 -1.86 0.17
C PRO A 12 6.60 -3.24 0.45
N LYS A 13 6.89 -4.25 -0.40
CA LYS A 13 6.33 -5.60 -0.27
C LYS A 13 6.90 -6.36 0.91
N TYR A 14 8.21 -6.26 1.10
CA TYR A 14 8.92 -7.03 2.11
C TYR A 14 9.35 -6.16 3.28
N ARG A 15 9.38 -6.78 4.47
CA ARG A 15 9.95 -6.18 5.67
C ARG A 15 10.87 -7.16 6.36
N VAL A 16 11.82 -6.62 7.11
CA VAL A 16 12.72 -7.41 7.96
C VAL A 16 12.45 -7.06 9.42
N ILE A 17 12.17 -8.06 10.24
CA ILE A 17 11.94 -7.94 11.67
C ILE A 17 13.16 -8.48 12.40
N LYS A 18 13.79 -7.66 13.24
CA LYS A 18 14.87 -8.10 14.13
C LYS A 18 14.24 -8.70 15.39
N TYR A 19 14.33 -10.02 15.53
CA TYR A 19 13.79 -10.79 16.65
C TYR A 19 14.95 -11.40 17.45
N GLY A 20 15.36 -10.74 18.53
CA GLY A 20 16.62 -11.06 19.20
C GLY A 20 17.80 -10.84 18.26
N ASP A 21 18.57 -11.90 18.00
CA ASP A 21 19.71 -11.91 17.07
C ASP A 21 19.34 -12.34 15.64
N GLU A 22 18.09 -12.72 15.39
CA GLU A 22 17.63 -13.16 14.08
C GLU A 22 17.03 -12.03 13.25
N TYR A 23 17.27 -12.07 11.94
CA TYR A 23 16.61 -11.22 10.95
C TYR A 23 15.55 -12.04 10.21
N LEU A 24 14.29 -11.69 10.40
CA LEU A 24 13.14 -12.39 9.82
C LEU A 24 12.53 -11.56 8.70
N MET A 25 12.65 -12.03 7.47
CA MET A 25 12.04 -11.41 6.29
C MET A 25 10.61 -11.94 6.08
N ILE A 26 9.68 -11.03 5.79
CA ILE A 26 8.24 -11.29 5.69
C ILE A 26 7.65 -10.61 4.47
N ASP A 27 6.70 -11.28 3.82
CA ASP A 27 5.89 -10.70 2.73
C ASP A 27 4.61 -10.07 3.29
N LEU A 28 4.51 -8.74 3.19
CA LEU A 28 3.33 -8.00 3.64
C LEU A 28 2.12 -8.20 2.73
N VAL A 29 2.33 -8.54 1.45
CA VAL A 29 1.28 -8.68 0.43
C VAL A 29 1.08 -10.15 0.06
N SER A 30 1.28 -11.04 1.03
CA SER A 30 1.22 -12.49 0.85
C SER A 30 -0.16 -13.02 0.44
N THR A 31 -1.22 -12.24 0.64
CA THR A 31 -2.61 -12.70 0.47
C THR A 31 -3.39 -11.68 -0.34
N TRP A 32 -4.17 -12.11 -1.33
CA TRP A 32 -4.94 -11.20 -2.20
C TRP A 32 -5.90 -10.28 -1.43
N LEU A 33 -6.42 -10.71 -0.27
CA LEU A 33 -7.27 -9.91 0.60
C LEU A 33 -6.58 -8.64 1.12
N THR A 34 -5.24 -8.66 1.25
CA THR A 34 -4.48 -7.53 1.80
C THR A 34 -4.43 -6.36 0.83
N LEU A 35 -4.80 -6.58 -0.44
CA LEU A 35 -4.98 -5.55 -1.45
C LEU A 35 -6.11 -4.59 -1.09
N PHE A 36 -7.21 -5.15 -0.56
CA PHE A 36 -8.42 -4.42 -0.24
C PHE A 36 -8.52 -4.08 1.24
N LEU A 37 -7.89 -4.90 2.10
CA LEU A 37 -7.98 -4.80 3.54
C LEU A 37 -6.60 -5.02 4.14
N SER A 38 -5.79 -3.98 4.16
CA SER A 38 -4.43 -4.04 4.70
C SER A 38 -4.38 -4.44 6.18
N MET A 39 -5.44 -4.16 6.95
CA MET A 39 -5.56 -4.52 8.38
C MET A 39 -5.60 -6.02 8.64
N ILE A 40 -6.05 -6.81 7.65
CA ILE A 40 -6.06 -8.27 7.75
C ILE A 40 -4.64 -8.81 7.99
N ASN A 41 -3.60 -8.08 7.53
CA ASN A 41 -2.20 -8.44 7.81
C ASN A 41 -1.86 -8.55 9.28
N TRP A 42 -2.63 -7.93 10.17
CA TRP A 42 -2.35 -7.93 11.61
C TRP A 42 -2.89 -9.16 12.33
N PHE A 43 -3.87 -9.84 11.71
CA PHE A 43 -4.56 -10.99 12.28
C PHE A 43 -4.19 -12.31 11.60
N ILE A 44 -3.70 -12.25 10.36
CA ILE A 44 -3.29 -13.44 9.61
C ILE A 44 -1.81 -13.78 9.88
N PRO A 45 -1.49 -15.01 10.29
CA PRO A 45 -0.11 -15.48 10.41
C PRO A 45 0.60 -15.48 9.05
N LYS A 46 1.75 -14.79 8.98
CA LYS A 46 2.56 -14.65 7.76
C LYS A 46 3.75 -15.59 7.77
N LYS A 47 4.06 -16.16 6.61
CA LYS A 47 5.30 -16.93 6.44
C LYS A 47 6.50 -16.01 6.56
N TYR A 48 7.46 -16.40 7.38
CA TYR A 48 8.75 -15.72 7.47
C TYR A 48 9.88 -16.61 6.95
N VAL A 49 10.95 -15.93 6.55
CA VAL A 49 12.22 -16.48 6.08
C VAL A 49 13.32 -15.90 6.96
N LYS A 50 14.26 -16.71 7.40
CA LYS A 50 15.44 -16.22 8.15
C LYS A 50 16.48 -15.78 7.13
N ILE A 51 16.99 -14.56 7.28
CA ILE A 51 18.07 -14.01 6.43
C ILE A 51 19.33 -13.78 7.28
N SER A 52 20.49 -13.86 6.65
CA SER A 52 21.76 -13.55 7.28
C SER A 52 21.95 -12.02 7.43
N ARG A 53 22.92 -11.60 8.25
CA ARG A 53 23.26 -10.17 8.36
C ARG A 53 23.80 -9.62 7.03
N GLU A 54 24.60 -10.40 6.32
CA GLU A 54 25.19 -10.02 5.03
C GLU A 54 24.11 -9.84 3.95
N GLU A 55 23.14 -10.76 3.88
CA GLU A 55 21.98 -10.64 3.00
C GLU A 55 21.17 -9.38 3.34
N PHE A 56 20.98 -9.08 4.63
CA PHE A 56 20.28 -7.87 5.05
C PHE A 56 21.04 -6.58 4.68
N GLU A 57 22.35 -6.55 4.80
CA GLU A 57 23.17 -5.38 4.45
C GLU A 57 23.17 -5.11 2.94
N SER A 58 23.23 -6.15 2.10
CA SER A 58 23.12 -6.01 0.64
C SER A 58 21.77 -5.39 0.20
N LEU A 59 20.69 -5.62 0.96
CA LEU A 59 19.38 -5.04 0.72
C LEU A 59 19.24 -3.56 1.18
N ASN A 60 20.15 -3.06 2.02
CA ASN A 60 20.05 -1.74 2.69
C ASN A 60 20.99 -0.65 2.15
N ILE A 61 21.62 -0.83 1.00
CA ILE A 61 22.70 0.03 0.50
C ILE A 61 22.30 1.52 0.27
N VAL A 62 21.04 1.93 0.46
CA VAL A 62 20.66 3.35 0.50
C VAL A 62 19.81 3.67 1.73
N LYS A 63 20.38 4.45 2.66
CA LYS A 63 19.64 5.02 3.80
C LYS A 63 18.51 5.92 3.28
N PRO A 64 17.30 5.86 3.86
CA PRO A 64 16.21 6.73 3.46
C PRO A 64 16.55 8.19 3.79
N VAL A 65 16.68 9.02 2.75
CA VAL A 65 16.77 10.48 2.91
C VAL A 65 15.40 10.96 3.40
N LYS A 66 15.36 11.69 4.53
CA LYS A 66 14.16 12.35 5.03
C LYS A 66 13.69 13.35 3.98
N ASN A 67 12.74 12.95 3.13
CA ASN A 67 12.32 13.80 2.02
C ASN A 67 11.15 14.70 2.45
N LYS A 68 11.39 16.02 2.54
CA LYS A 68 10.34 17.05 2.78
C LYS A 68 9.32 17.15 1.64
N VAL A 69 9.51 16.40 0.55
CA VAL A 69 8.71 16.42 -0.67
C VAL A 69 7.23 16.08 -0.44
N PHE A 70 6.87 15.23 0.54
CA PHE A 70 5.46 14.89 0.78
C PHE A 70 4.60 16.11 1.11
N TRP A 71 5.07 17.00 2.00
CA TRP A 71 4.36 18.23 2.35
C TRP A 71 4.33 19.23 1.19
N LEU A 72 5.38 19.25 0.37
CA LEU A 72 5.48 20.12 -0.80
C LEU A 72 4.50 19.69 -1.91
N VAL A 73 4.34 18.38 -2.12
CA VAL A 73 3.33 17.80 -3.03
C VAL A 73 1.91 18.05 -2.51
N ALA A 74 1.66 17.85 -1.20
CA ALA A 74 0.35 18.09 -0.60
C ALA A 74 -0.06 19.59 -0.61
N GLY A 75 0.88 20.52 -0.46
CA GLY A 75 0.61 21.95 -0.59
C GLY A 75 0.41 22.40 -2.04
N SER A 76 1.11 21.77 -2.99
CA SER A 76 1.04 22.13 -4.41
C SER A 76 -0.29 21.76 -5.06
N THR A 77 -0.94 20.66 -4.63
CA THR A 77 -2.27 20.26 -5.13
C THR A 77 -3.36 21.27 -4.76
N ILE A 78 -3.26 21.91 -3.59
CA ILE A 78 -4.22 22.95 -3.16
C ILE A 78 -4.13 24.17 -4.09
N LEU A 79 -2.90 24.64 -4.36
CA LEU A 79 -2.66 25.76 -5.28
C LEU A 79 -3.11 25.45 -6.71
N PHE A 80 -2.87 24.22 -7.17
CA PHE A 80 -3.32 23.77 -8.49
C PHE A 80 -4.85 23.80 -8.60
N GLY A 81 -5.57 23.37 -7.55
CA GLY A 81 -7.03 23.41 -7.51
C GLY A 81 -7.62 24.83 -7.59
N VAL A 82 -6.98 25.80 -6.95
CA VAL A 82 -7.44 27.21 -6.99
C VAL A 82 -7.24 27.82 -8.37
N THR A 83 -6.08 27.60 -9.01
CA THR A 83 -5.77 28.15 -10.34
C THR A 83 -6.62 27.53 -11.44
N PHE A 84 -6.86 26.21 -11.38
CA PHE A 84 -7.65 25.52 -12.40
C PHE A 84 -9.17 25.65 -12.24
N ARG A 85 -9.65 26.25 -11.15
CA ARG A 85 -11.09 26.44 -10.87
C ARG A 85 -11.84 27.09 -12.02
N LYS A 86 -11.21 28.03 -12.73
CA LYS A 86 -11.80 28.73 -13.88
C LYS A 86 -12.07 27.81 -15.08
N TYR A 87 -11.29 26.74 -15.24
CA TYR A 87 -11.39 25.80 -16.36
C TYR A 87 -12.24 24.56 -16.05
N ILE A 88 -12.64 24.36 -14.78
CA ILE A 88 -13.47 23.22 -14.35
C ILE A 88 -14.76 23.08 -15.19
N PRO A 89 -15.53 24.16 -15.47
CA PRO A 89 -16.77 24.02 -16.25
C PRO A 89 -16.53 23.56 -17.70
N SER A 90 -15.39 23.92 -18.29
CA SER A 90 -15.00 23.54 -19.65
C SER A 90 -14.59 22.07 -19.77
N LEU A 91 -14.38 21.38 -18.65
CA LEU A 91 -14.01 19.96 -18.58
C LEU A 91 -15.22 19.06 -18.26
N ASN A 92 -16.43 19.62 -18.31
CA ASN A 92 -17.65 18.83 -18.23
C ASN A 92 -17.91 18.14 -19.56
N ILE A 93 -18.15 16.84 -19.51
CA ILE A 93 -18.54 16.02 -20.66
C ILE A 93 -19.89 15.38 -20.33
N GLN A 94 -20.76 15.34 -21.33
CA GLN A 94 -22.03 14.64 -21.24
C GLN A 94 -21.83 13.22 -21.77
N LEU A 95 -21.63 12.27 -20.86
CA LEU A 95 -21.47 10.86 -21.20
C LEU A 95 -22.75 10.11 -20.83
N GLU A 96 -23.12 9.14 -21.66
CA GLU A 96 -24.14 8.16 -21.30
C GLU A 96 -23.69 7.34 -20.09
N LYS A 97 -24.62 6.97 -19.21
CA LYS A 97 -24.33 6.22 -17.98
C LYS A 97 -23.57 4.92 -18.26
N ASN A 98 -23.92 4.21 -19.33
CA ASN A 98 -23.25 2.97 -19.72
C ASN A 98 -21.77 3.22 -20.06
N MET A 99 -21.47 4.31 -20.77
CA MET A 99 -20.09 4.69 -21.10
C MET A 99 -19.29 5.06 -19.85
N VAL A 100 -19.90 5.79 -18.90
CA VAL A 100 -19.27 6.12 -17.62
C VAL A 100 -18.91 4.85 -16.85
N ILE A 101 -19.84 3.90 -16.75
CA ILE A 101 -19.59 2.61 -16.07
C ILE A 101 -18.41 1.88 -16.72
N VAL A 102 -18.41 1.78 -18.05
CA VAL A 102 -17.33 1.10 -18.80
C VAL A 102 -15.98 1.79 -18.55
N ILE A 103 -15.91 3.12 -18.60
CA ILE A 103 -14.69 3.89 -18.31
C ILE A 103 -14.24 3.66 -16.87
N CYS A 104 -15.17 3.69 -15.91
CA CYS A 104 -14.85 3.44 -14.52
C CYS A 104 -14.28 2.02 -14.31
N CYS A 105 -14.92 1.00 -14.89
CA CYS A 105 -14.42 -0.37 -14.86
C CYS A 105 -13.03 -0.49 -15.50
N ALA A 106 -12.80 0.15 -16.65
CA ALA A 106 -11.50 0.13 -17.34
C ALA A 106 -10.39 0.76 -16.49
N ILE A 107 -10.64 1.91 -15.87
CA ILE A 107 -9.68 2.57 -14.96
C ILE A 107 -9.38 1.66 -13.76
N PHE A 108 -10.41 1.11 -13.11
CA PHE A 108 -10.23 0.23 -11.96
C PHE A 108 -9.42 -1.02 -12.31
N LEU A 109 -9.73 -1.68 -13.43
CA LEU A 109 -8.98 -2.83 -13.92
C LEU A 109 -7.54 -2.45 -14.28
N GLY A 110 -7.33 -1.30 -14.92
CA GLY A 110 -5.99 -0.80 -15.23
C GLY A 110 -5.14 -0.59 -13.97
N VAL A 111 -5.72 0.03 -12.93
CA VAL A 111 -5.05 0.21 -11.63
C VAL A 111 -4.75 -1.14 -10.98
N LEU A 112 -5.70 -2.09 -11.03
CA LEU A 112 -5.52 -3.43 -10.46
C LEU A 112 -4.39 -4.19 -11.18
N ILE A 113 -4.34 -4.16 -12.52
CA ILE A 113 -3.29 -4.79 -13.33
C ILE A 113 -1.93 -4.16 -13.03
N LEU A 114 -1.85 -2.83 -13.01
CA LEU A 114 -0.63 -2.10 -12.64
C LEU A 114 -0.15 -2.55 -11.26
N PHE A 115 -1.06 -2.68 -10.31
CA PHE A 115 -0.72 -3.12 -8.95
C PHE A 115 -0.20 -4.57 -8.91
N LEU A 116 -0.86 -5.50 -9.60
CA LEU A 116 -0.40 -6.89 -9.71
C LEU A 116 0.97 -6.98 -10.38
N PHE A 117 1.21 -6.14 -11.39
CA PHE A 117 2.51 -6.02 -12.05
C PHE A 117 3.60 -5.53 -11.08
N LEU A 118 3.34 -4.46 -10.31
CA LEU A 118 4.26 -3.96 -9.29
C LEU A 118 4.57 -5.04 -8.24
N ASN A 119 3.54 -5.77 -7.77
CA ASN A 119 3.70 -6.88 -6.83
C ASN A 119 4.59 -8.02 -7.34
N ARG A 120 4.56 -8.28 -8.65
CA ARG A 120 5.44 -9.26 -9.30
C ARG A 120 6.86 -8.72 -9.42
N LYS A 121 7.01 -7.47 -9.87
CA LYS A 121 8.30 -6.80 -10.05
C LYS A 121 9.06 -6.62 -8.73
N LEU A 122 8.34 -6.42 -7.62
CA LEU A 122 8.93 -6.22 -6.29
C LEU A 122 9.31 -7.53 -5.58
N ARG A 123 9.14 -8.70 -6.21
CA ARG A 123 9.58 -10.00 -5.64
C ARG A 123 11.10 -10.03 -5.49
N LEU A 124 11.57 -10.55 -4.35
CA LEU A 124 12.99 -10.70 -4.05
C LEU A 124 13.36 -12.19 -4.11
N GLU A 125 14.41 -12.52 -4.84
CA GLU A 125 14.86 -13.91 -5.01
C GLU A 125 15.30 -14.55 -3.69
N ILE A 126 15.95 -13.78 -2.81
CA ILE A 126 16.36 -14.21 -1.45
C ILE A 126 15.17 -14.75 -0.64
N TYR A 127 13.96 -14.20 -0.84
CA TYR A 127 12.76 -14.68 -0.16
C TYR A 127 12.25 -16.02 -0.73
N ASN A 128 12.44 -16.26 -2.03
CA ASN A 128 11.98 -17.50 -2.67
C ASN A 128 12.98 -18.65 -2.52
N ASN A 129 14.28 -18.35 -2.54
CA ASN A 129 15.34 -19.36 -2.49
C ASN A 129 15.48 -19.97 -1.08
N ASN A 130 15.15 -19.20 -0.05
CA ASN A 130 15.19 -19.68 1.32
C ASN A 130 13.86 -20.33 1.73
N SER A 131 13.95 -21.50 2.37
CA SER A 131 12.76 -22.20 2.87
C SER A 131 12.12 -21.43 4.02
N SER A 132 10.78 -21.36 4.01
CA SER A 132 10.03 -20.73 5.10
C SER A 132 10.24 -21.50 6.39
N LYS A 133 10.63 -20.78 7.45
CA LYS A 133 10.96 -21.37 8.76
C LYS A 133 9.76 -21.40 9.74
N GLY A 134 8.62 -20.85 9.34
CA GLY A 134 7.46 -20.76 10.21
C GLY A 134 6.47 -19.65 9.85
N LYS A 135 5.53 -19.40 10.77
CA LYS A 135 4.55 -18.31 10.69
C LYS A 135 4.74 -17.32 11.84
N ILE A 136 4.49 -16.05 11.58
CA ILE A 136 4.57 -14.95 12.55
C ILE A 136 3.35 -14.04 12.43
N ILE A 137 2.80 -13.60 13.56
CA ILE A 137 1.73 -12.60 13.63
C ILE A 137 2.32 -11.29 14.13
N LEU A 138 2.02 -10.20 13.41
CA LEU A 138 2.59 -8.88 13.62
C LEU A 138 1.50 -7.87 13.89
N PHE A 139 1.67 -7.07 14.94
CA PHE A 139 0.72 -6.03 15.31
C PHE A 139 1.42 -4.67 15.30
N PRO A 140 0.90 -3.67 14.56
CA PRO A 140 1.51 -2.35 14.45
C PRO A 140 1.50 -1.61 15.81
N SER A 141 2.27 -0.52 15.92
CA SER A 141 2.08 0.38 17.06
C SER A 141 0.71 1.07 16.99
N LEU A 142 0.21 1.57 18.13
CA LEU A 142 -1.05 2.31 18.19
C LEU A 142 -1.07 3.50 17.20
N LYS A 143 0.08 4.18 17.03
CA LYS A 143 0.20 5.30 16.09
C LYS A 143 -0.04 4.85 14.64
N ASN A 144 0.59 3.77 14.21
CA ASN A 144 0.43 3.27 12.85
C ASN A 144 -0.91 2.56 12.66
N PHE A 145 -1.45 1.95 13.71
CA PHE A 145 -2.82 1.44 13.72
C PHE A 145 -3.82 2.55 13.37
N CYS A 146 -3.79 3.66 14.12
CA CYS A 146 -4.66 4.81 13.86
C CYS A 146 -4.39 5.42 12.49
N PHE A 147 -3.12 5.54 12.09
CA PHE A 147 -2.74 6.03 10.76
C PHE A 147 -3.34 5.17 9.66
N THR A 148 -3.14 3.86 9.67
CA THR A 148 -3.67 2.98 8.62
C THR A 148 -5.20 3.00 8.58
N ILE A 149 -5.90 3.07 9.72
CA ILE A 149 -7.36 3.26 9.75
C ILE A 149 -7.76 4.58 9.07
N PHE A 150 -7.11 5.68 9.47
CA PHE A 150 -7.41 7.00 8.94
C PHE A 150 -7.23 7.06 7.43
N TYR A 151 -6.09 6.57 6.92
CA TYR A 151 -5.81 6.55 5.48
C TYR A 151 -6.71 5.59 4.71
N TYR A 152 -7.14 4.49 5.34
CA TYR A 152 -8.11 3.57 4.73
C TYR A 152 -9.43 4.28 4.43
N PHE A 153 -9.99 4.98 5.41
CA PHE A 153 -11.22 5.76 5.21
C PHE A 153 -11.00 6.95 4.29
N LEU A 154 -9.86 7.64 4.40
CA LEU A 154 -9.56 8.79 3.57
C LEU A 154 -9.42 8.38 2.08
N PHE A 155 -8.61 7.39 1.75
CA PHE A 155 -8.40 7.01 0.35
C PHE A 155 -9.49 6.08 -0.18
N GLY A 156 -9.87 5.06 0.59
CA GLY A 156 -10.90 4.10 0.21
C GLY A 156 -12.30 4.71 0.23
N GLY A 157 -12.66 5.40 1.32
CA GLY A 157 -13.97 6.05 1.45
C GLY A 157 -14.18 7.16 0.43
N LEU A 158 -13.19 8.06 0.23
CA LEU A 158 -13.29 9.09 -0.80
C LEU A 158 -13.28 8.50 -2.22
N SER A 159 -12.59 7.39 -2.47
CA SER A 159 -12.67 6.70 -3.77
C SER A 159 -14.07 6.16 -4.05
N ILE A 160 -14.71 5.50 -3.07
CA ILE A 160 -16.10 5.02 -3.20
C ILE A 160 -17.06 6.19 -3.42
N MET A 161 -16.90 7.27 -2.64
CA MET A 161 -17.72 8.46 -2.79
C MET A 161 -17.52 9.10 -4.18
N ALA A 162 -16.29 9.25 -4.64
CA ALA A 162 -15.98 9.77 -5.98
C ALA A 162 -16.58 8.89 -7.09
N LEU A 163 -16.51 7.56 -6.95
CA LEU A 163 -17.16 6.63 -7.88
C LEU A 163 -18.68 6.85 -7.89
N SER A 164 -19.31 6.95 -6.71
CA SER A 164 -20.75 7.19 -6.61
C SER A 164 -21.16 8.52 -7.27
N MET A 165 -20.38 9.59 -7.09
CA MET A 165 -20.60 10.87 -7.76
C MET A 165 -20.46 10.76 -9.27
N LEU A 166 -19.43 10.07 -9.79
CA LEU A 166 -19.26 9.85 -11.23
C LEU A 166 -20.45 9.11 -11.86
N LEU A 167 -21.00 8.13 -11.15
CA LEU A 167 -22.12 7.31 -11.63
C LEU A 167 -23.49 8.01 -11.53
N THR A 168 -23.64 8.99 -10.63
CA THR A 168 -24.93 9.65 -10.35
C THR A 168 -25.05 11.03 -10.95
N LEU A 169 -23.96 11.81 -11.00
CA LEU A 169 -23.95 13.16 -11.53
C LEU A 169 -23.84 13.17 -13.05
N ASN A 170 -24.61 14.05 -13.69
CA ASN A 170 -24.56 14.33 -15.12
C ASN A 170 -24.73 15.85 -15.29
N PRO A 171 -23.81 16.58 -15.96
CA PRO A 171 -22.62 16.09 -16.69
C PRO A 171 -21.50 15.58 -15.77
N GLN A 172 -20.70 14.65 -16.28
CA GLN A 172 -19.49 14.19 -15.61
C GLN A 172 -18.34 15.17 -15.87
N ASN A 173 -17.35 15.20 -14.97
CA ASN A 173 -16.17 16.04 -15.13
C ASN A 173 -14.92 15.17 -15.30
N ILE A 174 -14.07 15.50 -16.28
CA ILE A 174 -12.79 14.80 -16.51
C ILE A 174 -11.92 14.79 -15.25
N ILE A 175 -11.90 15.90 -14.49
CA ILE A 175 -11.15 16.00 -13.22
C ILE A 175 -11.67 14.96 -12.22
N GLY A 176 -12.97 14.67 -12.22
CA GLY A 176 -13.57 13.64 -11.38
C GLY A 176 -12.98 12.25 -11.69
N PHE A 177 -12.85 11.89 -12.96
CA PHE A 177 -12.23 10.63 -13.37
C PHE A 177 -10.75 10.56 -12.98
N ILE A 178 -9.99 11.62 -13.20
CA ILE A 178 -8.57 11.69 -12.83
C ILE A 178 -8.41 11.60 -11.31
N GLY A 179 -9.22 12.34 -10.55
CA GLY A 179 -9.22 12.30 -9.09
C GLY A 179 -9.54 10.91 -8.57
N TRP A 180 -10.55 10.24 -9.15
CA TRP A 180 -10.89 8.89 -8.77
C TRP A 180 -9.79 7.87 -9.09
N LEU A 181 -9.11 8.00 -10.24
CA LEU A 181 -7.93 7.20 -10.58
C LEU A 181 -6.83 7.35 -9.53
N VAL A 182 -6.48 8.60 -9.19
CA VAL A 182 -5.41 8.90 -8.22
C VAL A 182 -5.76 8.35 -6.83
N MET A 183 -7.01 8.54 -6.37
CA MET A 183 -7.45 8.04 -5.07
C MET A 183 -7.44 6.51 -4.99
N THR A 184 -7.89 5.85 -6.05
CA THR A 184 -7.92 4.38 -6.14
C THR A 184 -6.50 3.81 -6.20
N ALA A 185 -5.59 4.41 -6.99
CA ALA A 185 -4.19 4.01 -7.01
C ALA A 185 -3.51 4.24 -5.66
N GLY A 186 -3.76 5.39 -5.02
CA GLY A 186 -3.27 5.71 -3.67
C GLY A 186 -3.73 4.70 -2.63
N PHE A 187 -5.00 4.29 -2.66
CA PHE A 187 -5.55 3.26 -1.78
C PHE A 187 -4.78 1.94 -1.87
N PHE A 188 -4.57 1.41 -3.08
CA PHE A 188 -3.82 0.15 -3.27
C PHE A 188 -2.35 0.27 -2.82
N LEU A 189 -1.67 1.37 -3.15
CA LEU A 189 -0.26 1.59 -2.75
C LEU A 189 -0.08 1.72 -1.24
N LEU A 190 -1.02 2.36 -0.55
CA LEU A 190 -1.00 2.45 0.91
C LEU A 190 -1.28 1.09 1.56
N ASN A 191 -2.22 0.31 1.01
CA ASN A 191 -2.51 -1.02 1.50
C ASN A 191 -1.32 -1.98 1.40
N MET A 192 -0.47 -1.82 0.37
CA MET A 192 0.80 -2.54 0.24
C MET A 192 1.75 -2.28 1.41
N SER A 193 1.75 -1.06 1.93
CA SER A 193 2.70 -0.57 2.93
C SER A 193 2.19 -0.68 4.37
N SER A 194 1.23 -1.58 4.65
CA SER A 194 0.48 -1.73 5.92
C SER A 194 1.30 -1.58 7.22
N ILE A 195 2.57 -1.99 7.20
CA ILE A 195 3.50 -1.85 8.33
C ILE A 195 4.61 -0.87 7.94
N ILE A 196 4.53 0.38 8.43
CA ILE A 196 5.53 1.43 8.17
C ILE A 196 6.48 1.61 9.36
N ASP A 197 6.02 1.25 10.56
CA ASP A 197 6.73 1.49 11.82
C ASP A 197 8.14 0.92 11.87
N LYS A 198 8.99 1.60 12.65
CA LYS A 198 10.31 1.08 13.05
C LYS A 198 10.22 0.09 14.21
N LYS A 199 9.13 0.10 14.96
CA LYS A 199 8.88 -0.76 16.11
C LYS A 199 7.55 -1.47 15.94
N ILE A 200 7.53 -2.79 16.07
CA ILE A 200 6.34 -3.61 15.89
C ILE A 200 6.20 -4.64 17.00
N TYR A 201 4.98 -5.03 17.32
CA TYR A 201 4.72 -6.10 18.27
C TYR A 201 4.63 -7.44 17.53
N VAL A 202 5.45 -8.39 17.94
CA VAL A 202 5.31 -9.80 17.55
C VAL A 202 4.39 -10.46 18.57
N LEU A 203 3.21 -10.89 18.12
CA LEU A 203 2.19 -11.55 18.96
C LEU A 203 2.48 -13.04 19.11
N SER A 204 2.82 -13.71 18.02
CA SER A 204 3.19 -15.12 18.04
C SER A 204 4.20 -15.43 16.94
N LYS A 205 5.09 -16.39 17.23
CA LYS A 205 6.03 -17.00 16.29
C LYS A 205 5.89 -18.51 16.45
N THR A 206 5.53 -19.19 15.38
CA THR A 206 5.45 -20.65 15.33
C THR A 206 6.48 -21.13 14.31
N ASN A 207 7.44 -21.93 14.75
CA ASN A 207 8.37 -22.60 13.84
C ASN A 207 7.64 -23.78 13.18
N THR A 208 7.89 -24.02 11.90
CA THR A 208 7.50 -25.31 11.31
C THR A 208 8.39 -26.38 11.90
N VAL A 209 7.80 -27.30 12.68
CA VAL A 209 8.48 -28.54 13.11
C VAL A 209 8.76 -29.33 11.84
N GLU A 210 10.03 -29.50 11.49
CA GLU A 210 10.44 -30.47 10.47
C GLU A 210 9.95 -31.85 10.96
N LYS A 211 9.01 -32.44 10.21
CA LYS A 211 8.62 -33.84 10.37
C LYS A 211 9.63 -34.71 9.64
#